data_AF-A0A9P1CZA3-F1
#
_entry.id   AF-A0A9P1CZA3-F1
#
_cell.length_a   1.000
_cell.length_b   1.000
_cell.length_c   1.000
_cell.angle_alpha   90.00
_cell.angle_beta   90.00
_cell.angle_gamma   90.00
#
_symmetry.space_group_name_H-M   'P 1'
#
loop_
_entity.id
_entity.type
_entity.pdbx_description
1 polymer ?
#
loop_
_entity_poly.entity_id
_entity_poly.type
_entity_poly.pdbx_seq_one_letter_code
_entity_poly.pdbx_strand_id
1 'polypeptide(L)'
;MVYTAMGQFAQHRQTLVQNADEWIQIHVATPWTQIPAFDPWRIYPDVLHVLDLAISPDSIASFLLFATAASGNRDHALSQIRRRYFQWASDMKLDAGYLANPKLFTQKILQPSSTTYPAVSQKFLKGAAARMMCYFICGMACERASGSDDLVDKFLC
;
A
#
# COMPACT_ATOMS: atom_id res chain seq x y z
N MET A 1 -7.18 -0.97 -24.46
CA MET A 1 -6.09 -1.96 -24.33
C MET A 1 -4.83 -1.21 -23.94
N VAL A 2 -4.55 -1.08 -22.64
CA VAL A 2 -3.35 -0.38 -22.17
C VAL A 2 -2.19 -1.35 -22.34
N TYR A 3 -1.41 -1.14 -23.40
CA TYR A 3 -0.14 -1.83 -23.61
C TYR A 3 0.83 -1.37 -22.53
N THR A 4 1.00 -2.18 -21.50
CA THR A 4 2.25 -2.16 -20.73
C THR A 4 3.14 -3.22 -21.37
N ALA A 5 3.89 -2.81 -22.39
CA ALA A 5 5.05 -3.57 -22.84
C ALA A 5 6.10 -3.48 -21.71
N MET A 6 5.90 -4.28 -20.66
CA MET A 6 6.89 -4.49 -19.63
C MET A 6 7.93 -5.40 -20.28
N GLY A 7 9.08 -4.82 -20.63
CA GLY A 7 10.16 -5.56 -21.27
C GLY A 7 10.57 -6.78 -20.44
N GLN A 8 11.02 -7.83 -21.12
CA GLN A 8 11.47 -9.12 -20.58
C GLN A 8 12.60 -9.01 -19.53
N PHE A 9 13.09 -7.80 -19.24
CA PHE A 9 14.21 -7.48 -18.37
C PHE A 9 13.84 -6.55 -17.19
N ALA A 10 12.58 -6.48 -16.77
CA ALA A 10 12.23 -5.80 -15.52
C ALA A 10 12.92 -6.54 -14.34
N GLN A 11 14.08 -6.03 -13.90
CA GLN A 11 15.04 -6.64 -12.97
C GLN A 11 14.47 -7.05 -11.59
N HIS A 12 13.20 -6.76 -11.32
CA HIS A 12 12.52 -7.06 -10.06
C HIS A 12 11.54 -8.23 -10.14
N ARG A 13 11.45 -8.92 -11.29
CA ARG A 13 10.70 -10.18 -11.42
C ARG A 13 11.59 -11.22 -12.10
N GLN A 14 12.13 -12.15 -11.31
CA GLN A 14 12.52 -13.43 -11.87
C GLN A 14 11.25 -14.07 -12.42
N THR A 15 11.17 -14.24 -13.74
CA THR A 15 10.09 -14.99 -14.38
C THR A 15 10.21 -16.45 -13.93
N LEU A 16 9.26 -16.91 -13.11
CA LEU A 16 9.22 -18.29 -12.60
C LEU A 16 8.93 -19.33 -13.69
N VAL A 17 8.38 -18.90 -14.82
CA VAL A 17 8.10 -19.71 -16.01
C VAL A 17 8.39 -18.88 -17.28
N GLN A 18 8.58 -19.50 -18.42
CA GLN A 18 8.86 -18.80 -19.69
C GLN A 18 7.60 -18.68 -20.55
N ASN A 19 6.67 -19.62 -20.43
CA ASN A 19 5.46 -19.68 -21.26
C ASN A 19 4.28 -20.37 -20.54
N ALA A 20 3.13 -20.39 -21.20
CA ALA A 20 1.92 -21.02 -20.70
C ALA A 20 2.05 -22.53 -20.46
N ASP A 21 2.82 -23.23 -21.30
CA ASP A 21 2.99 -24.68 -21.19
C ASP A 21 3.75 -25.05 -19.91
N GLU A 22 4.81 -24.31 -19.60
CA GLU A 22 5.57 -24.47 -18.35
C GLU A 22 4.70 -24.16 -17.11
N TRP A 23 3.84 -23.13 -17.20
CA TRP A 23 2.87 -22.82 -16.15
C TRP A 23 1.87 -23.96 -15.92
N ILE A 24 1.33 -24.54 -16.99
CA ILE A 24 0.38 -25.67 -16.94
C ILE A 24 1.04 -26.92 -16.36
N GLN A 25 2.32 -27.17 -16.67
CA GLN A 25 3.05 -28.32 -16.12
C GLN A 25 3.24 -28.21 -14.60
N ILE A 26 3.51 -27.01 -14.09
CA ILE A 26 3.72 -26.78 -12.64
C ILE A 26 2.39 -26.73 -11.88
N HIS A 27 1.39 -26.03 -12.44
CA HIS A 27 0.17 -25.67 -11.71
C HIS A 27 -1.08 -26.47 -12.12
N VAL A 28 -0.94 -27.40 -13.07
CA VAL A 28 -2.03 -28.18 -13.68
C VAL A 28 -2.96 -27.29 -14.52
N ALA A 29 -3.55 -27.89 -15.57
CA ALA A 29 -4.52 -27.18 -16.40
C ALA A 29 -5.74 -26.75 -15.57
N THR A 30 -6.18 -25.51 -15.76
CA THR A 30 -7.39 -24.95 -15.14
C THR A 30 -8.35 -24.49 -16.24
N PRO A 31 -9.61 -24.18 -15.93
CA PRO A 31 -10.53 -23.60 -16.93
C PRO A 31 -9.97 -22.32 -17.59
N TRP A 32 -9.09 -21.59 -16.91
CA TRP A 32 -8.43 -20.37 -17.43
C TRP A 32 -7.39 -20.67 -18.51
N THR A 33 -6.69 -21.80 -18.42
CA THR A 33 -5.65 -22.19 -19.39
C THR A 33 -6.26 -22.64 -20.71
N GLN A 34 -7.59 -22.81 -20.77
CA GLN A 34 -8.34 -23.18 -21.98
C GLN A 34 -8.79 -21.96 -22.80
N ILE A 35 -8.60 -20.74 -22.28
CA ILE A 35 -8.95 -19.52 -23.01
C ILE A 35 -7.99 -19.35 -24.20
N PRO A 36 -8.50 -19.15 -25.44
CA PRO A 36 -7.64 -18.89 -26.59
C PRO A 36 -6.70 -17.70 -26.35
N ALA A 37 -5.41 -17.89 -26.61
CA ALA A 37 -4.33 -16.94 -26.29
C ALA A 37 -4.11 -16.67 -24.79
N PHE A 38 -4.42 -17.65 -23.92
CA PHE A 38 -3.93 -17.67 -22.54
C PHE A 38 -2.41 -17.51 -22.52
N ASP A 39 -1.96 -16.52 -21.76
CA ASP A 39 -0.56 -16.25 -21.49
C ASP A 39 -0.49 -15.95 -19.99
N PRO A 40 0.32 -16.69 -19.20
CA PRO A 40 0.44 -16.50 -17.76
C PRO A 40 0.89 -15.08 -17.39
N TRP A 41 1.45 -14.35 -18.36
CA TRP A 41 1.85 -12.95 -18.22
C TRP A 41 0.75 -11.97 -18.62
N ARG A 42 -0.33 -12.42 -19.27
CA ARG A 42 -1.49 -11.59 -19.68
C ARG A 42 -2.68 -11.66 -18.72
N ILE A 43 -2.76 -12.69 -17.86
CA ILE A 43 -3.89 -12.93 -16.93
C ILE A 43 -3.26 -13.45 -15.62
N TYR A 44 -3.02 -12.68 -14.56
CA TYR A 44 -3.92 -11.76 -13.85
C TYR A 44 -3.10 -10.53 -13.38
N PRO A 45 -3.47 -9.29 -13.72
CA PRO A 45 -3.26 -8.23 -12.74
C PRO A 45 -3.99 -8.70 -11.49
N ASP A 46 -3.25 -8.99 -10.42
CA ASP A 46 -3.83 -9.38 -9.15
C ASP A 46 -4.80 -8.26 -8.76
N VAL A 47 -6.10 -8.49 -9.01
CA VAL A 47 -7.14 -7.47 -8.88
C VAL A 47 -7.23 -7.07 -7.43
N LEU A 48 -7.00 -8.01 -6.50
CA LEU A 48 -6.92 -7.73 -5.08
C LEU A 48 -5.72 -6.85 -4.76
N HIS A 49 -4.56 -7.10 -5.38
CA HIS A 49 -3.40 -6.23 -5.23
C HIS A 49 -3.61 -4.84 -5.83
N VAL A 50 -4.27 -4.73 -6.99
CA VAL A 50 -4.60 -3.44 -7.62
C VAL A 50 -5.61 -2.68 -6.77
N LEU A 51 -6.62 -3.37 -6.24
CA LEU A 51 -7.60 -2.81 -5.32
C LEU A 51 -6.94 -2.39 -4.00
N ASP A 52 -6.08 -3.22 -3.44
CA ASP A 52 -5.31 -2.93 -2.22
C ASP A 52 -4.44 -1.67 -2.42
N LEU A 53 -3.73 -1.57 -3.54
CA LEU A 53 -2.97 -0.36 -3.89
C LEU A 53 -3.87 0.85 -4.19
N ALA A 54 -5.10 0.63 -4.64
CA ALA A 54 -6.07 1.69 -4.89
C ALA A 54 -6.64 2.26 -3.59
N ILE A 55 -6.93 1.41 -2.59
CA ILE A 55 -7.53 1.80 -1.31
C ILE A 55 -6.49 2.20 -0.26
N SER A 56 -5.27 1.64 -0.34
CA SER A 56 -4.19 1.89 0.64
C SER A 56 -3.97 3.37 0.93
N PRO A 57 -3.88 4.29 -0.07
CA PRO A 57 -3.71 5.71 0.19
C PRO A 57 -4.85 6.31 1.04
N ASP A 58 -6.09 5.92 0.77
CA ASP A 58 -7.28 6.44 1.45
C ASP A 58 -7.38 5.87 2.88
N SER A 59 -7.08 4.58 3.05
CA SER A 59 -7.00 3.93 4.37
C SER A 59 -5.91 4.55 5.24
N ILE A 60 -4.72 4.81 4.66
CA ILE A 60 -3.62 5.49 5.35
C ILE A 60 -4.05 6.91 5.76
N ALA A 61 -4.62 7.69 4.85
CA ALA A 61 -5.03 9.06 5.14
C ALA A 61 -6.09 9.11 6.26
N SER A 62 -7.08 8.23 6.18
CA SER A 62 -8.14 8.11 7.18
C SER A 62 -7.57 7.74 8.55
N PHE A 63 -6.68 6.75 8.62
CA PHE A 63 -6.04 6.36 9.87
C PHE A 63 -5.19 7.49 10.46
N LEU A 64 -4.39 8.18 9.66
CA LEU A 64 -3.56 9.29 10.14
C LEU A 64 -4.40 10.44 10.70
N LEU A 65 -5.51 10.78 10.04
CA LEU A 65 -6.47 11.77 10.54
C LEU A 65 -7.10 11.31 11.87
N PHE A 66 -7.51 10.05 11.96
CA PHE A 66 -8.08 9.47 13.17
C PHE A 66 -7.06 9.47 14.33
N ALA A 67 -5.86 8.94 14.09
CA ALA A 67 -4.80 8.85 15.09
C ALA A 67 -4.37 10.21 15.66
N THR A 68 -4.57 11.29 14.88
CA THR A 68 -4.24 12.67 15.26
C THR A 68 -5.46 13.53 15.60
N ALA A 69 -6.66 12.94 15.66
CA ALA A 69 -7.92 13.67 15.85
C ALA A 69 -7.98 14.42 17.18
N ALA A 70 -7.52 13.80 18.27
CA ALA A 70 -7.51 14.38 19.61
C ALA A 70 -6.35 15.36 19.87
N SER A 71 -5.45 15.57 18.89
CA SER A 71 -4.32 16.47 19.07
C SER A 71 -4.73 17.94 18.93
N GLY A 72 -4.25 18.80 19.83
CA GLY A 72 -4.45 20.25 19.72
C GLY A 72 -3.68 20.88 18.55
N ASN A 73 -2.68 20.18 18.01
CA ASN A 73 -1.97 20.57 16.79
C ASN A 73 -1.71 19.32 15.93
N ARG A 74 -2.52 19.17 14.88
CA ARG A 74 -2.53 17.98 14.01
C ARG A 74 -1.25 17.83 13.21
N ASP A 75 -0.74 18.91 12.61
CA ASP A 75 0.50 18.85 11.83
C ASP A 75 1.71 18.49 12.70
N HIS A 76 1.72 18.96 13.96
CA HIS A 76 2.75 18.52 14.92
C HIS A 76 2.65 17.02 15.20
N ALA A 77 1.45 16.50 15.46
CA ALA A 77 1.24 15.07 15.70
C ALA A 77 1.60 14.21 14.47
N LEU A 78 1.22 14.65 13.26
CA LEU A 78 1.60 14.01 12.00
C LEU A 78 3.13 13.99 11.81
N SER A 79 3.82 15.08 12.18
CA SER A 79 5.28 15.14 12.15
C SER A 79 5.94 14.12 13.09
N GLN A 80 5.35 13.85 14.26
CA GLN A 80 5.82 12.80 15.17
C GLN A 80 5.61 11.40 14.57
N ILE A 81 4.44 11.13 13.98
CA ILE A 81 4.18 9.86 13.28
C ILE A 81 5.17 9.68 12.12
N ARG A 82 5.41 10.72 11.33
CA ARG A 82 6.42 10.72 10.26
C ARG A 82 7.81 10.35 10.80
N ARG A 83 8.22 10.93 11.92
CA ARG A 83 9.52 10.63 12.55
C ARG A 83 9.61 9.15 12.95
N ARG A 84 8.56 8.59 13.57
CA ARG A 84 8.49 7.15 13.88
C ARG A 84 8.59 6.30 12.61
N TYR A 85 7.86 6.67 11.56
CA TYR A 85 7.91 5.95 10.28
C TYR A 85 9.28 6.05 9.59
N PHE A 86 9.91 7.23 9.63
CA PHE A 86 11.26 7.44 9.10
C PHE A 86 12.28 6.55 9.84
N GLN A 87 12.19 6.48 11.17
CA GLN A 87 13.05 5.63 11.96
C GLN A 87 12.83 4.15 11.62
N TRP A 88 11.58 3.68 11.64
CA TRP A 88 11.23 2.32 11.26
C TRP A 88 11.73 1.95 9.85
N ALA A 89 11.54 2.84 8.87
CA ALA A 89 12.01 2.63 7.51
C ALA A 89 13.54 2.57 7.44
N SER A 90 14.23 3.38 8.25
CA SER A 90 15.70 3.36 8.34
C SER A 90 16.21 2.06 8.96
N ASP A 91 15.56 1.59 10.03
CA ASP A 91 15.88 0.32 10.71
C ASP A 91 15.67 -0.88 9.78
N MET A 92 14.63 -0.82 8.94
CA MET A 92 14.34 -1.80 7.88
C MET A 92 15.25 -1.65 6.64
N LYS A 93 16.21 -0.72 6.66
CA LYS A 93 17.13 -0.42 5.54
C LYS A 93 16.42 -0.06 4.23
N LEU A 94 15.30 0.64 4.34
CA LEU A 94 14.53 1.17 3.22
C LEU A 94 14.94 2.62 2.92
N ASP A 95 14.55 3.14 1.75
CA ASP A 95 14.73 4.55 1.42
C ASP A 95 13.77 5.44 2.24
N ALA A 96 14.14 5.72 3.48
CA ALA A 96 13.35 6.48 4.43
C ALA A 96 13.08 7.93 3.97
N GLY A 97 14.01 8.52 3.21
CA GLY A 97 13.84 9.88 2.66
C GLY A 97 12.72 9.95 1.63
N TYR A 98 12.64 8.94 0.77
CA TYR A 98 11.53 8.78 -0.16
C TYR A 98 10.21 8.42 0.54
N LEU A 99 10.24 7.42 1.43
CA LEU A 99 9.05 6.87 2.08
C LEU A 99 8.40 7.86 3.05
N ALA A 100 9.17 8.55 3.88
CA ALA A 100 8.68 9.45 4.92
C ALA A 100 8.79 10.93 4.51
N ASN A 101 8.43 11.21 3.26
CA ASN A 101 8.43 12.57 2.71
C ASN A 101 7.52 13.49 3.55
N PRO A 102 8.03 14.61 4.10
CA PRO A 102 7.25 15.50 4.97
C PRO A 102 5.94 15.98 4.36
N LYS A 103 5.87 16.15 3.03
CA LYS A 103 4.66 16.62 2.35
C LYS A 103 3.49 15.65 2.51
N LEU A 104 3.76 14.35 2.66
CA LEU A 104 2.74 13.30 2.84
C LEU A 104 2.11 13.32 4.24
N PHE A 105 2.75 13.95 5.22
CA PHE A 105 2.33 13.99 6.62
C PHE A 105 1.87 15.39 7.00
N THR A 106 1.05 16.00 6.16
CA THR A 106 0.45 17.31 6.41
C THR A 106 -1.07 17.22 6.32
N GLN A 107 -1.76 17.94 7.20
CA GLN A 107 -3.22 17.99 7.21
C GLN A 107 -3.77 18.42 5.85
N LYS A 108 -3.09 19.35 5.16
CA LYS A 108 -3.49 19.84 3.83
C LYS A 108 -3.59 18.73 2.78
N ILE A 109 -2.70 17.73 2.82
CA ILE A 109 -2.70 16.62 1.86
C ILE A 109 -3.66 15.51 2.31
N LEU A 110 -3.88 15.38 3.62
CA LEU A 110 -4.68 14.32 4.21
C LEU A 110 -6.14 14.70 4.42
N GLN A 111 -6.54 15.97 4.27
CA GLN A 111 -7.94 16.37 4.44
C GLN A 111 -8.74 16.26 3.14
N PRO A 112 -9.98 15.76 3.21
CA PRO A 112 -10.89 15.82 2.08
C PRO A 112 -11.16 17.27 1.70
N SER A 113 -11.35 17.51 0.41
CA SER A 113 -12.02 18.74 -0.03
C SER A 113 -13.54 18.53 0.04
N SER A 114 -14.31 19.61 -0.04
CA SER A 114 -15.78 19.52 -0.09
C SER A 114 -16.32 18.69 -1.26
N THR A 115 -15.49 18.39 -2.25
CA THR A 115 -15.86 17.64 -3.46
C THR A 115 -15.06 16.36 -3.66
N THR A 116 -14.06 16.06 -2.82
CA THR A 116 -13.17 14.90 -3.01
C THR A 116 -12.74 14.29 -1.67
N TYR A 117 -12.71 12.96 -1.60
CA TYR A 117 -12.07 12.24 -0.50
C TYR A 117 -10.59 12.64 -0.34
N PRO A 118 -10.01 12.47 0.86
CA PRO A 118 -8.61 12.76 1.09
C PRO A 118 -7.73 11.77 0.33
N ALA A 119 -7.34 12.13 -0.88
CA ALA A 119 -6.49 11.30 -1.70
C ALA A 119 -5.03 11.73 -1.50
N VAL A 120 -4.25 10.93 -0.75
CA VAL A 120 -2.79 10.93 -0.95
C VAL A 120 -2.58 10.48 -2.39
N SER A 121 -2.27 11.43 -3.29
CA SER A 121 -2.17 11.09 -4.71
C SER A 121 -1.23 9.90 -4.91
N GLN A 122 -1.67 8.89 -5.66
CA GLN A 122 -0.80 7.78 -6.09
C GLN A 122 0.42 8.27 -6.87
N LYS A 123 0.38 9.51 -7.40
CA LYS A 123 1.57 10.17 -7.98
C LYS A 123 2.64 10.48 -6.93
N PHE A 124 2.25 10.74 -5.68
CA PHE A 124 3.18 11.00 -4.57
C PHE A 124 3.61 9.72 -3.85
N LEU A 125 2.75 8.69 -3.80
CA LEU A 125 3.02 7.43 -3.11
C LEU A 125 3.04 6.25 -4.09
N LYS A 126 4.22 5.71 -4.40
CA LYS A 126 4.34 4.46 -5.17
C LYS A 126 3.72 3.30 -4.40
N GLY A 127 3.18 2.30 -5.10
CA GLY A 127 2.53 1.16 -4.45
C GLY A 127 3.43 0.36 -3.49
N ALA A 128 4.75 0.34 -3.70
CA ALA A 128 5.68 -0.23 -2.72
C ALA A 128 5.72 0.59 -1.42
N ALA A 129 5.75 1.93 -1.52
CA ALA A 129 5.72 2.81 -0.36
C ALA A 129 4.38 2.73 0.38
N ALA A 130 3.28 2.63 -0.35
CA ALA A 130 1.94 2.44 0.21
C ALA A 130 1.88 1.18 1.06
N ARG A 131 2.40 0.05 0.58
CA ARG A 131 2.41 -1.22 1.32
C ARG A 131 3.24 -1.15 2.60
N MET A 132 4.45 -0.58 2.53
CA MET A 132 5.29 -0.44 3.73
C MET A 132 4.64 0.47 4.78
N MET A 133 3.96 1.52 4.31
CA MET A 133 3.21 2.41 5.18
C MET A 133 1.98 1.73 5.78
N CYS A 134 1.20 0.97 4.99
CA CYS A 134 0.09 0.13 5.46
C CYS A 134 0.56 -0.84 6.55
N TYR A 135 1.64 -1.57 6.32
CA TYR A 135 2.21 -2.48 7.31
C TYR A 135 2.57 -1.75 8.62
N PHE A 136 3.23 -0.59 8.52
CA PHE A 136 3.58 0.21 9.67
C PHE A 136 2.35 0.73 10.44
N ILE A 137 1.32 1.24 9.76
CA ILE A 137 0.11 1.73 10.44
C ILE A 137 -0.70 0.59 11.05
N CYS A 138 -0.71 -0.61 10.46
CA CYS A 138 -1.34 -1.78 11.06
C CYS A 138 -0.64 -2.12 12.39
N GLY A 139 0.70 -2.10 12.43
CA GLY A 139 1.45 -2.24 13.68
C GLY A 139 1.07 -1.20 14.72
N MET A 140 0.98 0.08 14.33
CA MET A 140 0.52 1.16 15.22
C MET A 140 -0.93 0.96 15.70
N ALA A 141 -1.82 0.47 14.83
CA ALA A 141 -3.21 0.19 15.17
C ALA A 141 -3.28 -0.94 16.20
N CYS A 142 -2.55 -2.04 15.99
CA CYS A 142 -2.45 -3.14 16.94
C CYS A 142 -1.87 -2.68 18.30
N GLU A 143 -0.80 -1.88 18.30
CA GLU A 143 -0.22 -1.29 19.52
C GLU A 143 -1.26 -0.48 20.29
N ARG A 144 -1.99 0.38 19.59
CA ARG A 144 -3.01 1.25 20.19
C ARG A 144 -4.19 0.45 20.73
N ALA A 145 -4.63 -0.55 19.97
CA ALA A 145 -5.70 -1.46 20.34
C ALA A 145 -5.36 -2.30 21.57
N SER A 146 -4.12 -2.82 21.64
CA SER A 146 -3.64 -3.60 22.77
C SER A 146 -3.53 -2.77 24.06
N GLY A 147 -3.33 -1.45 23.94
CA GLY A 147 -3.29 -0.51 25.06
C GLY A 147 -4.64 0.11 25.42
N SER A 148 -5.70 -0.16 24.66
CA SER A 148 -7.03 0.43 24.85
C SER A 148 -8.00 -0.59 25.46
N ASP A 149 -8.77 -0.16 26.44
CA ASP A 149 -9.84 -0.98 27.02
C ASP A 149 -11.16 -0.89 26.24
N ASP A 150 -11.23 0.00 25.26
CA ASP A 150 -12.42 0.23 24.45
C ASP A 150 -12.68 -0.93 23.48
N LEU A 151 -13.94 -1.36 23.39
CA LEU A 151 -14.37 -2.48 22.57
C LEU A 151 -14.13 -2.22 21.08
N VAL A 152 -14.23 -0.97 20.63
CA VAL A 152 -14.01 -0.59 19.22
C VAL A 152 -12.55 -0.76 18.82
N ASP A 153 -11.62 -0.41 19.71
CA ASP A 153 -10.19 -0.52 19.45
C ASP A 153 -9.75 -2.00 19.40
N LYS A 154 -10.39 -2.89 20.17
CA LYS A 154 -10.12 -4.34 20.15
C LYS A 154 -10.44 -5.02 18.82
N PHE A 155 -11.30 -4.44 17.97
CA PHE A 155 -11.58 -4.95 16.61
C PHE A 155 -10.54 -4.54 15.56
N LEU A 156 -9.56 -3.70 15.92
CA LEU A 156 -8.47 -3.27 15.04
C LEU A 156 -7.23 -4.18 15.10
N CYS A 157 -7.22 -5.17 16.00
CA CYS A 157 -6.22 -6.25 16.07
C CYS A 157 -6.70 -7.48 15.28
#